data_AF-A0A8R1E5H0-F1
#
_entry.id   AF-A0A8R1E5H0-F1
#
_cell.length_a   1.000
_cell.length_b   1.000
_cell.length_c   1.000
_cell.angle_alpha   90.00
_cell.angle_beta   90.00
_cell.angle_gamma   90.00
#
_symmetry.space_group_name_H-M   'P 1'
#
loop_
_entity.id
_entity.type
_entity.pdbx_description
1 polymer ?
#
loop_
_entity_poly.entity_id
_entity_poly.type
_entity_poly.pdbx_seq_one_letter_code
_entity_poly.pdbx_strand_id
1 'polypeptide(L)'
;MFRRQRPLWQTYRPEQRDAVKENPDETTRELETMLGCSHETISNHLHELGYRRVLARWVPHALSPYQMQARVMACQSLLLTLQRKEVLANLVTGDESWVLYNNDTQRAIWIPRGEEPPVQPKANLHEKKLFDFFDSQSAAFWKKGIDDRPERWLTC
;
A
#
# COMPACT_ATOMS: atom_id res chain seq x y z
N MET A 1 -34.30 39.41 28.49
CA MET A 1 -33.56 39.39 27.20
C MET A 1 -32.98 38.01 26.98
N PHE A 2 -33.57 37.22 26.10
CA PHE A 2 -33.05 35.92 25.69
C PHE A 2 -31.79 36.12 24.84
N ARG A 3 -30.60 35.84 25.38
CA ARG A 3 -29.47 35.47 24.51
C ARG A 3 -29.76 34.07 24.00
N ARG A 4 -30.15 33.97 22.73
CA ARG A 4 -30.31 32.70 22.03
C ARG A 4 -29.00 31.92 22.14
N GLN A 5 -29.00 30.82 22.89
CA GLN A 5 -27.93 29.84 22.83
C GLN A 5 -27.84 29.34 21.39
N ARG A 6 -26.63 29.30 20.80
CA ARG A 6 -26.42 28.58 19.54
C ARG A 6 -26.38 27.08 19.86
N PRO A 7 -27.26 26.25 19.28
CA PRO A 7 -27.27 24.82 19.55
C PRO A 7 -26.08 24.11 18.89
N LEU A 8 -25.59 23.05 19.53
CA LEU A 8 -24.43 22.22 19.15
C LEU A 8 -24.53 21.46 17.80
N TRP A 9 -25.54 21.74 16.97
CA TRP A 9 -25.77 21.10 15.66
C TRP A 9 -25.73 22.07 14.48
N GLN A 10 -25.48 23.36 14.71
CA GLN A 10 -25.28 24.35 13.64
C GLN A 10 -23.83 24.39 13.14
N THR A 11 -23.43 23.33 12.45
CA THR A 11 -22.77 23.38 11.12
C THR A 11 -22.69 21.95 10.61
N TYR A 12 -23.84 21.36 10.29
CA TYR A 12 -23.85 20.30 9.27
C TYR A 12 -23.40 20.98 7.97
N ARG A 13 -22.09 21.03 7.71
CA ARG A 13 -21.52 21.42 6.42
C ARG A 13 -21.49 20.16 5.55
N PRO A 14 -22.53 19.90 4.75
CA PRO A 14 -22.51 18.77 3.82
C PRO A 14 -21.29 18.85 2.90
N GLU A 15 -20.79 20.05 2.67
CA GLU A 15 -19.56 20.39 1.92
C GLU A 15 -18.36 19.51 2.28
N GLN A 16 -18.12 19.21 3.57
CA GLN A 16 -16.97 18.38 3.98
C GLN A 16 -17.13 16.91 3.55
N ARG A 17 -18.33 16.37 3.73
CA ARG A 17 -18.68 15.02 3.30
C ARG A 17 -18.65 14.92 1.79
N ASP A 18 -19.19 15.93 1.11
CA ASP A 18 -19.32 15.95 -0.34
C ASP A 18 -17.93 16.10 -0.99
N ALA A 19 -17.05 16.92 -0.43
CA ALA A 19 -15.64 17.03 -0.84
C ALA A 19 -14.88 15.69 -0.69
N VAL A 20 -15.07 14.98 0.42
CA VAL A 20 -14.46 13.65 0.63
C VAL A 20 -15.04 12.58 -0.29
N LYS A 21 -16.32 12.68 -0.65
CA LYS A 21 -16.94 11.77 -1.62
C LYS A 21 -16.43 12.00 -3.04
N GLU A 22 -16.15 13.26 -3.40
CA GLU A 22 -15.61 13.61 -4.71
C GLU A 22 -14.13 13.26 -4.82
N ASN A 23 -13.33 13.60 -3.81
CA ASN A 23 -11.88 13.35 -3.75
C ASN A 23 -11.49 12.70 -2.41
N PRO A 24 -11.55 11.36 -2.30
CA PRO A 24 -11.35 10.67 -1.03
C PRO A 24 -9.90 10.68 -0.52
N ASP A 25 -8.90 10.99 -1.34
CA ASP A 25 -7.48 11.03 -1.00
C ASP A 25 -6.98 12.38 -0.47
N GLU A 26 -7.85 13.40 -0.46
CA GLU A 26 -7.54 14.73 0.06
C GLU A 26 -7.13 14.70 1.54
N THR A 27 -6.07 15.41 1.86
CA THR A 27 -5.62 15.68 3.22
C THR A 27 -6.54 16.68 3.91
N THR A 28 -6.57 16.65 5.24
CA THR A 28 -7.33 17.64 6.01
C THR A 28 -6.80 19.07 5.81
N ARG A 29 -5.54 19.23 5.39
CA ARG A 29 -4.93 20.54 5.05
C ARG A 29 -5.36 21.04 3.67
N GLU A 30 -5.46 20.15 2.69
CA GLU A 30 -6.03 20.48 1.38
C GLU A 30 -7.51 20.86 1.54
N LEU A 31 -8.28 20.08 2.32
CA LEU A 31 -9.66 20.41 2.68
C LEU A 31 -9.79 21.73 3.45
N GLU A 32 -8.84 22.05 4.35
CA GLU A 32 -8.80 23.35 5.04
C GLU A 32 -8.65 24.51 4.05
N THR A 33 -7.77 24.37 3.07
CA THR A 33 -7.55 25.39 2.03
C THR A 33 -8.79 25.58 1.15
N MET A 34 -9.50 24.49 0.84
CA MET A 34 -10.72 24.54 0.02
C MET A 34 -11.95 25.07 0.77
N LEU A 35 -12.10 24.72 2.06
CA LEU A 35 -13.33 24.97 2.83
C LEU A 35 -13.19 26.12 3.85
N GLY A 36 -11.98 26.66 4.04
CA GLY A 36 -11.69 27.72 5.00
C GLY A 36 -11.93 27.34 6.47
N CYS A 37 -11.94 26.04 6.77
CA CYS A 37 -12.15 25.49 8.11
C CYS A 37 -10.85 24.85 8.60
N SER A 38 -10.51 24.98 9.89
CA SER A 38 -9.28 24.37 10.40
C SER A 38 -9.24 22.85 10.17
N HIS A 39 -8.06 22.29 9.89
CA HIS A 39 -7.91 20.84 9.68
C HIS A 39 -8.41 19.99 10.86
N GLU A 40 -8.31 20.49 12.10
CA GLU A 40 -8.82 19.81 13.30
C GLU A 40 -10.35 19.70 13.28
N THR A 41 -11.03 20.81 12.94
CA THR A 41 -12.50 20.82 12.81
C THR A 41 -12.96 19.84 11.73
N ILE A 42 -12.26 19.80 10.60
CA ILE A 42 -12.55 18.86 9.50
C ILE A 42 -12.34 17.41 9.97
N SER A 43 -11.22 17.12 10.62
CA SER A 43 -10.91 15.76 11.10
C SER A 43 -11.94 15.26 12.12
N ASN A 44 -12.29 16.08 13.11
CA ASN A 44 -13.27 15.72 14.14
C ASN A 44 -14.65 15.47 13.52
N HIS A 45 -15.10 16.35 12.64
CA HIS A 45 -16.40 16.19 12.01
C HIS A 45 -16.46 14.97 11.08
N LEU A 46 -15.40 14.70 10.29
CA LEU A 46 -15.35 13.47 9.49
C LEU A 46 -15.43 12.21 10.36
N HIS A 47 -14.80 12.21 11.54
CA HIS A 47 -14.94 11.11 12.48
C HIS A 47 -16.34 10.95 13.06
N GLU A 48 -17.01 12.06 13.38
CA GLU A 48 -18.41 12.10 13.84
C GLU A 48 -19.38 11.59 12.76
N LEU A 49 -19.11 11.91 11.49
CA LEU A 49 -19.85 11.40 10.33
C LEU A 49 -19.55 9.91 10.03
N GLY A 50 -18.71 9.27 10.85
CA GLY A 50 -18.39 7.87 10.71
C GLY A 50 -17.33 7.59 9.66
N TYR A 51 -16.51 8.55 9.24
CA TYR A 51 -15.36 8.31 8.37
C TYR A 51 -14.08 8.02 9.16
N ARG A 52 -13.15 7.31 8.52
CA ARG A 52 -11.79 7.10 8.98
C ARG A 52 -10.82 7.22 7.81
N ARG A 53 -9.60 7.65 8.11
CA ARG A 53 -8.52 7.75 7.13
C ARG A 53 -7.68 6.48 7.17
N VAL A 54 -7.55 5.80 6.04
CA VAL A 54 -6.80 4.54 5.91
C VAL A 54 -5.93 4.55 4.67
N LEU A 55 -4.82 3.83 4.70
CA LEU A 55 -4.10 3.50 3.47
C LEU A 55 -4.91 2.44 2.71
N ALA A 56 -5.06 2.62 1.40
CA ALA A 56 -5.58 1.56 0.55
C ALA A 56 -4.67 0.31 0.67
N ARG A 57 -5.17 -0.88 0.33
CA ARG A 57 -4.31 -2.07 0.36
C ARG A 57 -3.60 -2.20 -0.98
N TRP A 58 -2.28 -2.01 -1.01
CA TRP A 58 -1.49 -2.31 -2.21
C TRP A 58 -1.38 -3.81 -2.42
N VAL A 59 -1.77 -4.25 -3.62
CA VAL A 59 -1.52 -5.61 -4.11
C VAL A 59 -0.60 -5.55 -5.32
N PRO A 60 0.30 -6.52 -5.51
CA PRO A 60 1.20 -6.54 -6.66
C PRO A 60 0.44 -6.53 -7.99
N HIS A 61 -0.65 -7.29 -8.08
CA HIS A 61 -1.48 -7.38 -9.27
C HIS A 61 -2.91 -7.78 -8.91
N ALA A 62 -3.88 -7.33 -9.70
CA ALA A 62 -5.24 -7.82 -9.63
C ALA A 62 -5.31 -9.17 -10.37
N LEU A 63 -5.44 -10.27 -9.63
CA LEU A 63 -5.44 -11.61 -10.23
C LEU A 63 -6.78 -11.92 -10.90
N SER A 64 -6.73 -12.59 -12.05
CA SER A 64 -7.92 -13.20 -12.64
C SER A 64 -8.36 -14.44 -11.85
N PRO A 65 -9.64 -14.86 -11.93
CA PRO A 65 -10.11 -16.07 -11.25
C PRO A 65 -9.28 -17.32 -11.61
N TYR A 66 -8.83 -17.42 -12.86
CA TYR A 66 -7.95 -18.49 -13.32
C TYR A 66 -6.58 -18.45 -12.63
N GLN A 67 -5.94 -17.27 -12.56
CA GLN A 67 -4.65 -17.11 -11.88
C GLN A 67 -4.76 -17.43 -10.38
N MET A 68 -5.88 -17.05 -9.74
CA MET A 68 -6.16 -17.40 -8.35
C MET A 68 -6.22 -18.92 -8.17
N GLN A 69 -6.98 -19.63 -9.01
CA GLN A 69 -7.10 -21.08 -8.94
C GLN A 69 -5.75 -21.76 -9.18
N ALA A 70 -4.99 -21.33 -10.19
CA ALA A 70 -3.67 -21.88 -10.49
C ALA A 70 -2.71 -21.74 -9.29
N ARG A 71 -2.72 -20.59 -8.61
CA ARG A 71 -1.92 -20.37 -7.39
C ARG A 71 -2.34 -21.30 -6.26
N VAL A 72 -3.64 -21.48 -6.02
CA VAL A 72 -4.14 -22.39 -4.98
C VAL A 72 -3.66 -23.82 -5.24
N MET A 73 -3.81 -24.30 -6.48
CA MET A 73 -3.37 -25.64 -6.88
C MET A 73 -1.86 -25.84 -6.70
N ALA A 74 -1.06 -24.86 -7.13
CA ALA A 74 0.40 -24.90 -6.95
C ALA A 74 0.78 -24.95 -5.46
N CYS A 75 0.18 -24.10 -4.63
CA CYS A 75 0.43 -24.08 -3.19
C CYS A 75 0.03 -25.39 -2.50
N GLN A 76 -1.10 -26.00 -2.86
CA GLN A 76 -1.52 -27.29 -2.30
C GLN A 76 -0.54 -28.40 -2.65
N SER A 77 -0.08 -28.45 -3.91
CA SER A 77 0.95 -29.42 -4.35
C SER A 77 2.28 -29.21 -3.62
N LEU A 78 2.72 -27.95 -3.50
CA LEU A 78 3.93 -27.59 -2.77
C LEU A 78 3.83 -27.94 -1.28
N LEU A 79 2.68 -27.73 -0.64
CA LEU A 79 2.50 -28.06 0.77
C LEU A 79 2.69 -29.56 1.03
N LEU A 80 2.18 -30.42 0.14
CA LEU A 80 2.33 -31.88 0.25
C LEU A 80 3.78 -32.35 0.02
N THR A 81 4.54 -31.65 -0.81
CA THR A 81 5.92 -32.00 -1.15
C THR A 81 6.94 -31.44 -0.15
N LEU A 82 6.70 -30.24 0.39
CA LEU A 82 7.57 -29.53 1.33
C LEU A 82 7.43 -29.99 2.80
N GLN A 83 6.47 -30.87 3.12
CA GLN A 83 6.41 -31.53 4.44
C GLN A 83 7.68 -32.37 4.74
N ARG A 84 8.52 -32.62 3.73
CA ARG A 84 9.86 -33.17 3.88
C ARG A 84 10.86 -32.02 4.08
N LYS A 85 11.19 -31.72 5.34
CA LYS A 85 12.13 -30.62 5.73
C LYS A 85 13.44 -30.60 4.94
N GLU A 86 13.88 -31.75 4.45
CA GLU A 86 15.08 -31.94 3.62
C GLU A 86 15.04 -31.17 2.29
N VAL A 87 13.86 -30.91 1.73
CA VAL A 87 13.72 -30.16 0.47
C VAL A 87 13.94 -28.66 0.71
N LEU A 88 13.46 -28.12 1.82
CA LEU A 88 13.66 -26.72 2.18
C LEU A 88 15.12 -26.41 2.49
N ALA A 89 15.84 -27.35 3.09
CA ALA A 89 17.26 -27.18 3.40
C ALA A 89 18.15 -27.03 2.14
N ASN A 90 17.68 -27.54 1.00
CA ASN A 90 18.39 -27.47 -0.28
C ASN A 90 17.77 -26.44 -1.25
N LEU A 91 16.74 -25.71 -0.83
CA LEU A 91 16.04 -24.75 -1.68
C LEU A 91 16.85 -23.46 -1.78
N VAL A 92 17.48 -23.23 -2.93
CA VAL A 92 18.10 -21.95 -3.26
C VAL A 92 17.12 -21.12 -4.08
N THR A 93 16.76 -19.94 -3.59
CA THR A 93 15.94 -18.97 -4.33
C THR A 93 16.73 -17.70 -4.64
N GLY A 94 16.25 -16.94 -5.61
CA GLY A 94 16.76 -15.62 -5.97
C GLY A 94 15.66 -14.87 -6.69
N ASP A 95 15.64 -13.56 -6.52
CA ASP A 95 14.72 -12.65 -7.21
C ASP A 95 15.42 -11.32 -7.46
N GLU A 96 15.00 -10.61 -8.49
CA GLU A 96 15.48 -9.27 -8.81
C GLU A 96 14.60 -8.25 -8.08
N SER A 97 15.21 -7.35 -7.34
CA SER A 97 14.50 -6.29 -6.62
C SER A 97 14.89 -4.92 -7.16
N TRP A 98 13.89 -4.09 -7.43
CA TRP A 98 14.07 -2.72 -7.88
C TRP A 98 14.25 -1.78 -6.69
N VAL A 99 15.32 -1.00 -6.71
CA VAL A 99 15.48 0.17 -5.81
C VAL A 99 15.08 1.41 -6.59
N LEU A 100 13.95 2.01 -6.24
CA LEU A 100 13.42 3.17 -6.95
C LEU A 100 14.01 4.46 -6.39
N TYR A 101 14.31 5.39 -7.30
CA TYR A 101 14.73 6.75 -6.93
C TYR A 101 13.58 7.55 -6.32
N ASN A 102 12.40 7.48 -6.94
CA ASN A 102 11.17 8.03 -6.37
C ASN A 102 10.24 6.86 -6.01
N ASN A 103 9.97 6.70 -4.72
CA ASN A 103 9.04 5.72 -4.20
C ASN A 103 7.76 6.46 -3.81
N ASP A 104 6.91 6.74 -4.80
CA ASP A 104 5.64 7.43 -4.55
C ASP A 104 4.88 6.68 -3.46
N THR A 105 4.76 7.31 -2.29
CA THR A 105 4.12 6.69 -1.15
C THR A 105 2.62 6.72 -1.34
N GLN A 106 1.96 5.64 -0.95
CA GLN A 106 0.51 5.55 -1.01
C GLN A 106 -0.17 6.68 -0.23
N ARG A 107 -1.13 7.36 -0.87
CA ARG A 107 -1.98 8.34 -0.19
C ARG A 107 -3.03 7.64 0.66
N ALA A 108 -3.25 8.16 1.86
CA ALA A 108 -4.34 7.71 2.72
C ALA A 108 -5.65 8.35 2.27
N ILE A 109 -6.71 7.55 2.25
CA ILE A 109 -8.04 7.93 1.80
C ILE A 109 -9.05 7.89 2.95
N TRP A 110 -10.10 8.68 2.83
CA TRP A 110 -11.24 8.67 3.75
C TRP A 110 -12.29 7.66 3.30
N ILE A 111 -12.65 6.73 4.19
CA ILE A 111 -13.70 5.74 3.95
C ILE A 111 -14.69 5.69 5.13
N PRO A 112 -15.94 5.29 4.90
CA PRO A 112 -16.89 5.00 5.96
C PRO A 112 -16.39 3.89 6.91
N ARG A 113 -16.70 4.02 8.20
CA ARG A 113 -16.43 3.01 9.23
C ARG A 113 -17.31 1.79 8.93
N GLY A 114 -16.66 0.69 8.56
CA GLY A 114 -17.31 -0.56 8.20
C GLY A 114 -16.92 -1.05 6.80
N GLU A 115 -16.44 -0.14 5.95
CA GLU A 115 -15.92 -0.52 4.63
C GLU A 115 -14.48 -1.03 4.74
N GLU A 116 -14.17 -2.00 3.88
CA GLU A 116 -12.80 -2.48 3.70
C GLU A 116 -11.99 -1.44 2.93
N PRO A 117 -10.70 -1.26 3.25
CA PRO A 117 -9.83 -0.44 2.44
C PRO A 117 -9.83 -0.94 0.99
N PRO A 118 -10.02 -0.06 0.00
CA PRO A 118 -9.98 -0.45 -1.40
C PRO A 118 -8.62 -1.06 -1.72
N VAL A 119 -8.67 -2.06 -2.59
CA VAL A 119 -7.49 -2.74 -3.11
C VAL A 119 -7.03 -1.98 -4.34
N GLN A 120 -5.78 -1.50 -4.31
CA GLN A 120 -5.18 -0.84 -5.46
C GLN A 120 -4.00 -1.68 -5.97
N PRO A 121 -3.99 -2.05 -7.26
CA PRO A 121 -2.79 -2.62 -7.86
C PRO A 121 -1.69 -1.56 -7.84
N LYS A 122 -0.46 -1.97 -7.53
CA LYS A 122 0.70 -1.09 -7.70
C LYS A 122 0.74 -0.61 -9.16
N ALA A 123 0.96 0.69 -9.36
CA ALA A 123 1.16 1.23 -10.69
C ALA A 123 2.34 0.52 -11.37
N ASN A 124 2.22 0.31 -12.68
CA ASN A 124 3.33 -0.23 -13.46
C ASN A 124 4.51 0.73 -13.32
N LEU A 125 5.64 0.21 -12.87
CA LEU A 125 6.84 0.99 -12.70
C LEU A 125 7.32 1.45 -14.08
N HIS A 126 7.17 2.74 -14.41
CA HIS A 126 7.83 3.30 -15.57
C HIS A 126 9.30 3.56 -15.23
N GLU A 127 10.14 2.76 -15.87
CA GLU A 127 11.55 2.55 -15.56
C GLU A 127 12.40 3.79 -15.89
N LYS A 128 12.96 4.45 -14.87
CA LYS A 128 14.27 5.11 -15.03
C LYS A 128 15.32 4.07 -14.64
N LYS A 129 15.90 3.43 -15.65
CA LYS A 129 16.59 2.14 -15.54
C LYS A 129 17.91 2.22 -14.77
N LEU A 130 18.04 1.35 -13.76
CA LEU A 130 19.29 0.84 -13.21
C LEU A 130 19.73 -0.47 -13.90
N PHE A 131 18.96 -0.93 -14.88
CA PHE A 131 19.14 -2.19 -15.60
C PHE A 131 20.49 -2.26 -16.33
N ASP A 132 20.87 -1.17 -16.99
CA ASP A 132 22.12 -1.06 -17.74
C ASP A 132 23.35 -1.38 -16.87
N PHE A 133 23.29 -1.10 -15.56
CA PHE A 133 24.37 -1.47 -14.64
C PHE A 133 24.45 -2.98 -14.45
N PHE A 134 23.34 -3.65 -14.17
CA PHE A 134 23.32 -5.10 -13.92
C PHE A 134 23.57 -5.92 -15.19
N ASP A 135 23.03 -5.48 -16.33
CA ASP A 135 23.27 -6.09 -17.65
C ASP A 135 24.72 -5.92 -18.12
N SER A 136 25.40 -4.84 -17.70
CA SER A 136 26.82 -4.64 -17.98
C SER A 136 27.76 -5.43 -17.06
N GLN A 137 27.24 -6.13 -16.05
CA GLN A 137 28.09 -6.92 -15.15
C GLN A 137 28.54 -8.24 -15.78
N SER A 138 29.78 -8.63 -15.48
CA SER A 138 30.34 -9.90 -15.93
C SER A 138 29.80 -11.10 -15.12
N ALA A 139 29.92 -12.32 -15.67
CA ALA A 139 29.55 -13.53 -14.94
C ALA A 139 30.28 -13.69 -13.58
N ALA A 140 31.49 -13.12 -13.45
CA ALA A 140 32.25 -13.12 -12.21
C ALA A 140 31.59 -12.30 -11.09
N PHE A 141 30.90 -11.21 -11.44
CA PHE A 141 30.14 -10.39 -10.50
C PHE A 141 29.02 -11.22 -9.84
N TRP A 142 28.24 -11.94 -10.67
CA TRP A 142 27.16 -12.81 -10.20
C TRP A 142 27.67 -14.00 -9.40
N LYS A 143 28.73 -14.66 -9.88
CA LYS A 143 29.34 -15.79 -9.20
C LYS A 143 29.83 -15.40 -7.80
N LYS A 144 30.56 -14.28 -7.69
CA LYS A 144 31.00 -13.75 -6.40
C LYS A 144 29.82 -13.49 -5.45
N GLY A 145 28.74 -12.87 -5.94
CA GLY A 145 27.55 -12.64 -5.11
C GLY A 145 26.88 -13.92 -4.60
N ILE A 146 26.94 -15.03 -5.35
CA ILE A 146 26.45 -16.35 -4.92
C ILE A 146 27.39 -16.98 -3.90
N ASP A 147 28.69 -16.94 -4.17
CA ASP A 147 29.71 -17.54 -3.31
C ASP A 147 29.82 -16.81 -1.96
N ASP A 148 29.55 -15.49 -1.94
CA ASP A 148 29.55 -14.64 -0.73
C ASP A 148 28.21 -14.70 0.05
N ARG A 149 27.13 -15.29 -0.52
CA ARG A 149 25.83 -15.42 0.18
C ARG A 149 25.95 -16.13 1.54
N PRO A 150 26.61 -17.29 1.68
CA PRO A 150 26.70 -18.00 2.96
C PRO A 150 27.30 -17.16 4.09
N GLU A 151 28.29 -16.31 3.83
CA GLU A 151 28.93 -15.48 4.85
C GLU A 151 28.02 -14.33 5.32
N ARG A 152 27.25 -13.74 4.41
CA ARG A 152 26.38 -12.59 4.69
C ARG A 152 25.21 -12.89 5.64
N TRP A 153 24.72 -14.13 5.69
CA TRP A 153 23.61 -14.53 6.57
C TRP A 153 24.06 -15.01 7.96
N LEU A 154 25.37 -15.26 8.16
CA LEU A 154 25.93 -15.65 9.46
C LEU A 154 26.24 -14.45 10.36
N THR A 155 26.24 -13.23 9.80
CA THR A 155 26.56 -11.98 10.51
C THR A 155 25.34 -11.11 10.85
N CYS A 156 24.12 -11.60 10.60
CA CYS A 156 22.85 -10.91 10.87
C CYS A 156 22.12 -11.51 12.07
#